data_AF-A0A4Q3GVM4-F1
#
_entry.id   AF-A0A4Q3GVM4-F1
#
_cell.length_a   1.000
_cell.length_b   1.000
_cell.length_c   1.000
_cell.angle_alpha   90.00
_cell.angle_beta   90.00
_cell.angle_gamma   90.00
#
_symmetry.space_group_name_H-M   'P 1'
#
loop_
_entity.id
_entity.type
_entity.pdbx_description
1 polymer ?
#
loop_
_entity_poly.entity_id
_entity_poly.type
_entity_poly.pdbx_seq_one_letter_code
_entity_poly.pdbx_strand_id
1 'polypeptide(L)'
;MAESRHKLAFLDGLRGFASLWVLVGHVMFLTGYKVMIFAEPDLAVELFIIISGFLMTYHYQARQEREPWMAADTWKTFWVRRFFRIAPLY
;
A
#
# COMPACT_ATOMS: atom_id res chain seq x y z
N MET A 1 18.86 -6.42 12.86
CA MET A 1 18.13 -6.03 11.62
C MET A 1 17.07 -7.04 11.15
N ALA A 2 16.95 -8.25 11.73
CA ALA A 2 15.92 -9.23 11.35
C ALA A 2 14.52 -8.91 11.92
N GLU A 3 14.46 -8.32 13.12
CA GLU A 3 13.20 -8.04 13.82
C GLU A 3 12.33 -6.99 13.10
N SER A 4 12.95 -5.95 12.53
CA SER A 4 12.26 -4.89 11.76
C SER A 4 11.60 -5.46 10.50
N ARG A 5 12.27 -6.40 9.82
CA ARG A 5 11.74 -7.05 8.61
C ARG A 5 10.51 -7.91 8.91
N HIS A 6 10.47 -8.54 10.09
CA HIS A 6 9.33 -9.34 10.54
C HIS A 6 8.11 -8.47 10.92
N LYS A 7 8.33 -7.29 11.52
CA LYS A 7 7.25 -6.33 11.83
C LYS A 7 6.58 -5.75 10.58
N LEU A 8 7.33 -5.57 9.50
CA LEU A 8 6.79 -5.08 8.23
C LEU A 8 6.00 -6.15 7.48
N ALA A 9 6.35 -7.43 7.64
CA ALA A 9 5.60 -8.52 7.04
C ALA A 9 4.14 -8.57 7.54
N PHE A 10 3.91 -8.21 8.81
CA PHE A 10 2.55 -8.04 9.35
C PHE A 10 1.79 -6.91 8.64
N LEU A 11 2.45 -5.78 8.34
CA LEU A 11 1.85 -4.66 7.62
C LEU A 11 1.59 -4.98 6.13
N ASP A 12 2.47 -5.76 5.49
CA ASP A 12 2.20 -6.31 4.15
C ASP A 12 1.00 -7.27 4.18
N GLY A 13 0.84 -8.07 5.23
CA GLY A 13 -0.34 -8.91 5.48
C GLY A 13 -1.60 -8.07 5.69
N LEU A 14 -1.50 -6.98 6.46
CA LEU A 14 -2.60 -6.04 6.69
C LEU A 14 -3.02 -5.33 5.40
N ARG A 15 -2.07 -5.00 4.51
CA ARG A 15 -2.39 -4.52 3.17
C ARG A 15 -3.19 -5.55 2.37
N GLY A 16 -2.79 -6.82 2.43
CA GLY A 16 -3.54 -7.93 1.82
C GLY A 16 -4.96 -8.03 2.37
N PHE A 17 -5.10 -8.00 3.70
CA PHE A 17 -6.39 -7.99 4.38
C PHE A 17 -7.27 -6.80 3.97
N ALA A 18 -6.70 -5.58 3.93
CA ALA A 18 -7.42 -4.40 3.49
C ALA A 18 -7.90 -4.53 2.03
N SER A 19 -7.08 -5.07 1.12
CA SER A 19 -7.49 -5.30 -0.27
C SER A 19 -8.63 -6.32 -0.41
N LEU A 20 -8.61 -7.38 0.42
CA LEU A 20 -9.70 -8.35 0.48
C LEU A 20 -10.97 -7.71 1.03
N TRP A 21 -10.86 -6.87 2.05
CA TRP A 21 -11.98 -6.10 2.57
C TRP A 21 -12.57 -5.18 1.50
N VAL A 22 -11.75 -4.46 0.74
CA VAL A 22 -12.20 -3.63 -0.39
C VAL A 22 -12.99 -4.45 -1.41
N LEU A 23 -12.48 -5.64 -1.77
CA LEU A 23 -13.15 -6.56 -2.70
C LEU A 23 -14.52 -7.01 -2.15
N VAL A 24 -14.57 -7.45 -0.89
CA VAL A 24 -15.80 -7.88 -0.23
C VAL A 24 -16.81 -6.72 -0.15
N GLY A 25 -16.35 -5.51 0.19
CA GLY A 25 -17.18 -4.30 0.20
C GLY A 25 -17.80 -3.99 -1.16
N HIS A 26 -17.02 -4.10 -2.25
CA HIS A 26 -17.55 -3.91 -3.62
C HIS A 26 -18.53 -5.02 -4.02
N VAL A 27 -18.27 -6.29 -3.64
CA VAL A 27 -19.18 -7.41 -3.92
C VAL A 27 -20.51 -7.24 -3.16
N MET A 28 -20.47 -6.79 -1.90
CA MET A 28 -21.68 -6.50 -1.11
C MET A 28 -22.46 -5.30 -1.68
N PHE A 29 -21.75 -4.26 -2.14
CA PHE A 29 -22.36 -3.11 -2.82
C PHE A 29 -23.09 -3.54 -4.10
N LEU A 30 -22.47 -4.38 -4.94
CA LEU A 30 -23.03 -4.85 -6.20
C LEU A 30 -24.19 -5.86 -6.02
N THR A 31 -24.18 -6.64 -4.94
CA THR A 31 -25.23 -7.65 -4.67
C THR A 31 -26.45 -7.09 -3.93
N GLY A 32 -26.40 -5.81 -3.49
CA GLY A 32 -27.49 -5.16 -2.77
C GLY A 32 -27.70 -5.64 -1.33
N TYR A 33 -26.82 -6.52 -0.84
CA TYR A 33 -26.83 -7.01 0.54
C TYR A 33 -26.14 -5.99 1.46
N LYS A 34 -26.93 -5.08 2.04
CA LYS A 34 -26.44 -4.09 3.01
C LYS A 34 -26.35 -4.70 4.41
N VAL A 35 -25.20 -5.26 4.76
CA VAL A 35 -24.87 -5.49 6.18
C VAL A 35 -24.27 -4.18 6.71
N MET A 36 -24.99 -3.50 7.60
CA MET A 36 -24.66 -2.17 8.15
C MET A 36 -23.24 -2.07 8.75
N ILE A 37 -22.58 -3.20 9.05
CA ILE A 37 -21.23 -3.27 9.63
C ILE A 37 -20.12 -3.24 8.55
N PHE A 38 -20.43 -3.64 7.31
CA PHE A 38 -19.47 -3.66 6.18
C PHE A 38 -19.81 -2.61 5.10
N ALA A 39 -20.76 -1.71 5.39
CA ALA A 39 -21.45 -0.89 4.40
C ALA A 39 -20.61 0.25 3.80
N GLU A 40 -19.42 0.52 4.33
CA GLU A 40 -18.54 1.59 3.83
C GLU A 40 -17.25 0.98 3.28
N PRO A 41 -17.22 0.62 1.98
CA PRO A 41 -15.99 0.20 1.32
C PRO A 41 -14.88 1.27 1.41
N ASP A 42 -15.26 2.53 1.65
CA ASP A 42 -14.37 3.69 1.77
C ASP A 42 -13.33 3.50 2.89
N LEU A 43 -13.72 3.00 4.07
CA LEU A 43 -12.79 2.75 5.18
C LEU A 43 -11.71 1.74 4.83
N ALA A 44 -12.05 0.72 4.04
CA ALA A 44 -11.09 -0.30 3.61
C ALA A 44 -10.09 0.25 2.59
N VAL A 45 -10.56 1.13 1.70
CA VAL A 45 -9.72 1.83 0.73
C VAL A 45 -8.78 2.80 1.45
N GLU A 46 -9.28 3.59 2.39
CA GLU A 46 -8.47 4.50 3.21
C GLU A 46 -7.37 3.74 3.96
N LEU A 47 -7.72 2.65 4.63
CA LEU A 47 -6.75 1.80 5.33
C LEU A 47 -5.68 1.25 4.37
N PHE A 48 -6.09 0.76 3.20
CA PHE A 48 -5.17 0.25 2.18
C PHE A 48 -4.19 1.33 1.68
N ILE A 49 -4.69 2.54 1.41
CA ILE A 49 -3.87 3.66 0.93
C ILE A 49 -2.89 4.11 2.01
N ILE A 50 -3.33 4.26 3.26
CA ILE A 50 -2.49 4.68 4.38
C ILE A 50 -1.35 3.68 4.62
N ILE A 51 -1.66 2.38 4.70
CA ILE A 51 -0.64 1.33 4.90
C ILE A 51 0.34 1.31 3.73
N SER A 52 -0.16 1.44 2.51
CA SER A 52 0.69 1.48 1.31
C SER A 52 1.63 2.69 1.34
N GLY A 53 1.13 3.87 1.67
CA GLY A 53 1.95 5.09 1.81
C GLY A 53 3.02 4.94 2.90
N PHE A 54 2.65 4.41 4.06
CA PHE A 54 3.57 4.17 5.17
C PHE A 54 4.70 3.19 4.81
N LEU A 55 4.38 2.06 4.18
CA LEU A 55 5.40 1.09 3.77
C LEU A 55 6.35 1.69 2.73
N MET A 56 5.82 2.50 1.81
CA MET A 56 6.63 3.16 0.79
C MET A 56 7.63 4.15 1.39
N THR A 57 7.19 5.02 2.32
CA THR A 57 8.09 5.96 3.01
C THR A 57 9.08 5.22 3.91
N TYR A 58 8.65 4.18 4.61
CA TYR A 58 9.50 3.36 5.47
C TYR A 58 10.65 2.68 4.67
N HIS A 59 10.33 2.02 3.55
CA HIS A 59 11.35 1.39 2.71
C HIS A 59 12.31 2.39 2.09
N TYR A 60 11.85 3.61 1.86
CA TYR A 60 12.67 4.69 1.32
C TYR A 60 13.59 5.28 2.39
N GLN A 61 13.09 5.50 3.61
CA GLN A 61 13.89 5.92 4.76
C GLN A 61 14.96 4.87 5.12
N ALA A 62 14.65 3.58 5.01
CA ALA A 62 15.62 2.51 5.19
C ALA A 62 16.75 2.51 4.14
N ARG A 63 16.58 3.22 3.02
CA ARG A 63 17.59 3.39 1.95
C ARG A 63 18.24 4.77 1.96
N GLN A 64 17.90 5.62 2.93
CA GLN A 64 18.37 7.00 3.02
C GLN A 64 19.90 7.13 3.01
N GLU A 65 20.63 6.14 3.53
CA GLU A 65 22.10 6.11 3.49
C GLU A 65 22.69 6.01 2.08
N ARG A 66 21.95 5.39 1.14
CA ARG A 66 22.34 5.26 -0.28
C ARG A 66 21.65 6.26 -1.21
N GLU A 67 20.46 6.70 -0.81
CA GLU A 67 19.53 7.49 -1.62
C GLU A 67 19.05 8.69 -0.76
N PRO A 68 19.83 9.79 -0.67
CA PRO A 68 19.52 10.91 0.22
C PRO A 68 18.21 11.60 -0.18
N TRP A 69 17.39 11.90 0.83
CA TRP A 69 16.02 12.37 0.68
C TRP A 69 15.90 13.78 0.07
N MET A 70 16.93 14.59 0.29
CA MET A 70 17.06 15.98 -0.18
C MET A 70 17.42 16.09 -1.67
N ALA A 71 17.88 15.00 -2.30
CA ALA A 71 18.25 15.02 -3.70
C ALA A 71 17.03 14.80 -4.60
N ALA A 72 16.75 15.75 -5.49
CA ALA A 72 15.65 15.68 -6.45
C ALA A 72 15.78 14.50 -7.43
N ASP A 73 17.00 14.01 -7.66
CA ASP A 73 17.27 12.86 -8.53
C ASP A 73 16.74 11.54 -7.95
N THR A 74 16.78 11.39 -6.62
CA THR A 74 16.25 10.22 -5.92
C THR A 74 14.74 10.08 -6.13
N TRP A 75 14.02 11.21 -6.11
CA TRP A 75 12.58 11.26 -6.39
C TRP A 75 12.25 10.83 -7.82
N LYS A 76 13.03 11.27 -8.81
CA LYS A 76 12.85 10.83 -10.21
C LYS A 76 13.07 9.32 -10.32
N THR A 77 14.16 8.81 -9.76
CA THR A 77 14.49 7.38 -9.77
C THR A 77 13.40 6.54 -9.11
N PHE A 78 12.82 7.02 -8.01
CA PHE A 78 11.69 6.39 -7.34
C PHE A 78 10.46 6.27 -8.25
N TRP A 79 10.02 7.39 -8.85
CA TRP A 79 8.83 7.40 -9.70
C TRP A 79 9.04 6.60 -10.98
N VAL A 80 10.23 6.64 -11.58
CA VAL A 80 10.58 5.84 -12.76
C VAL A 80 10.53 4.34 -12.44
N ARG A 81 11.16 3.89 -11.35
CA ARG A 81 11.10 2.48 -10.91
C ARG A 81 9.67 2.04 -10.59
N ARG A 82 8.88 2.93 -9.98
CA ARG A 82 7.47 2.66 -9.67
C ARG A 82 6.63 2.56 -10.95
N PHE A 83 6.86 3.45 -11.91
CA PHE A 83 6.17 3.46 -13.20
C PHE A 83 6.45 2.16 -13.96
N PHE A 84 7.71 1.75 -14.12
CA PHE A 84 8.05 0.50 -14.81
C PHE A 84 7.57 -0.77 -14.10
N ARG A 85 7.25 -0.71 -12.80
CA ARG A 85 6.64 -1.82 -12.08
C ARG A 85 5.13 -1.93 -12.33
N ILE A 86 4.44 -0.82 -12.56
CA ILE A 86 2.97 -0.75 -12.70
C ILE A 86 2.57 -0.73 -14.18
N ALA A 87 3.38 -0.13 -15.04
CA ALA A 87 3.12 -0.04 -16.48
C ALA A 87 3.12 -1.45 -17.06
N PRO A 88 2.02 -1.90 -17.69
CA PRO A 88 2.02 -3.14 -18.43
C PRO A 88 2.98 -2.99 -19.61
N LEU A 89 3.98 -3.88 -19.69
CA LEU A 89 4.74 -4.10 -20.91
C LEU A 89 3.81 -4.91 -21.82
N TYR A 90 2.92 -4.24 -22.54
CA TYR A 90 2.09 -4.86 -23.58
C TYR A 90 2.95 -5.37 -24.73
#